data_AF-A0A1C7DQH9-F1
#
_entry.id   AF-A0A1C7DQH9-F1
#
_cell.length_a   1.000
_cell.length_b   1.000
_cell.length_c   1.000
_cell.angle_alpha   90.00
_cell.angle_beta   90.00
_cell.angle_gamma   90.00
#
_symmetry.space_group_name_H-M   'P 1'
#
loop_
_entity.id
_entity.type
_entity.pdbx_description
1 polymer ?
#
loop_
_entity_poly.entity_id
_entity_poly.type
_entity_poly.pdbx_seq_one_letter_code
_entity_poly.pdbx_strand_id
1 'polypeptide(L)'
;MAAVLIFAGILTPIITALVEMIKKAMNMPINFIPVLALLVGLLIGFAAQPFTDLDYVNRLWAGGLAGLAATGLFECVKQREGQPKEGEFLNGKIIE
;
A
#
# COMPACT_ATOMS: atom_id res chain seq x y z
N MET A 1 -2.46 -14.10 -18.14
CA MET A 1 -3.26 -13.84 -16.93
C MET A 1 -2.63 -14.46 -15.68
N ALA A 2 -2.52 -15.79 -15.56
CA ALA A 2 -1.95 -16.43 -14.36
C ALA A 2 -0.55 -15.91 -13.99
N ALA A 3 0.34 -15.73 -14.97
CA ALA A 3 1.68 -15.19 -14.75
C ALA A 3 1.69 -13.77 -14.14
N VAL A 4 0.68 -12.93 -14.43
CA VAL A 4 0.55 -11.57 -13.86
C VAL A 4 0.31 -11.65 -12.37
N LEU A 5 -0.61 -12.52 -11.93
CA LEU A 5 -0.95 -12.69 -10.53
C LEU A 5 0.17 -13.38 -9.73
N ILE A 6 0.86 -14.36 -10.34
CA ILE A 6 2.03 -14.99 -9.74
C ILE A 6 3.14 -13.96 -9.55
N PHE A 7 3.43 -13.17 -10.58
CA PHE A 7 4.46 -12.13 -10.50
C PHE A 7 4.08 -11.04 -9.50
N ALA A 8 2.81 -10.64 -9.45
CA ALA A 8 2.31 -9.71 -8.44
C ALA A 8 2.52 -10.26 -7.03
N GLY A 9 2.18 -11.53 -6.77
CA GLY A 9 2.38 -12.17 -5.47
C GLY A 9 3.85 -12.19 -5.01
N ILE A 10 4.79 -12.38 -5.95
CA ILE A 10 6.24 -12.31 -5.67
C ILE A 10 6.68 -10.87 -5.37
N LEU A 11 6.12 -9.89 -6.10
CA LEU A 11 6.45 -8.47 -5.91
C LEU A 11 5.86 -7.88 -4.63
N THR A 12 4.69 -8.35 -4.17
CA THR A 12 3.98 -7.80 -3.00
C THR A 12 4.87 -7.61 -1.78
N PRO A 13 5.58 -8.62 -1.25
CA PRO A 13 6.42 -8.43 -0.06
C PRO A 13 7.57 -7.43 -0.28
N ILE A 14 8.11 -7.36 -1.51
CA ILE A 14 9.17 -6.42 -1.88
C ILE A 14 8.62 -4.99 -1.86
N ILE A 15 7.46 -4.78 -2.49
CA ILE A 15 6.81 -3.47 -2.53
C ILE A 15 6.36 -3.06 -1.12
N THR A 16 5.80 -3.97 -0.31
CA THR A 16 5.45 -3.69 1.09
C THR A 16 6.66 -3.17 1.87
N ALA A 17 7.81 -3.84 1.77
CA ALA A 17 9.03 -3.41 2.46
C ALA A 17 9.47 -2.00 2.03
N LEU A 18 9.41 -1.69 0.73
CA LEU A 18 9.80 -0.39 0.20
C LEU A 18 8.84 0.73 0.61
N VAL A 19 7.54 0.47 0.56
CA VAL A 19 6.51 1.44 0.99
C VAL A 19 6.63 1.71 2.49
N GLU A 20 6.83 0.67 3.31
CA GLU A 20 7.10 0.78 4.75
C GLU A 20 8.34 1.62 5.04
N MET A 21 9.41 1.44 4.27
CA MET A 21 10.65 2.21 4.41
C MET A 21 10.42 3.68 4.08
N ILE A 22 9.79 3.98 2.93
CA ILE A 22 9.56 5.37 2.47
C ILE A 22 8.63 6.10 3.44
N LYS A 23 7.53 5.47 3.87
CA LYS A 23 6.56 6.14 4.74
C LYS A 23 7.16 6.48 6.11
N LYS A 24 8.05 5.62 6.64
CA LYS A 24 8.76 5.84 7.91
C LYS A 24 9.82 6.93 7.76
N ALA A 25 10.55 6.94 6.64
CA ALA A 25 11.57 7.94 6.37
C ALA A 25 10.99 9.37 6.25
N MET A 26 9.80 9.50 5.67
CA MET A 26 9.18 10.81 5.37
C MET A 26 8.05 11.21 6.34
N ASN A 27 7.75 10.39 7.36
CA ASN A 27 6.64 10.58 8.31
C ASN A 27 5.30 10.93 7.62
N MET A 28 4.96 10.15 6.58
CA MET A 28 3.88 10.47 5.64
C MET A 28 2.48 10.20 6.22
N PRO A 29 1.48 11.07 5.99
CA PRO A 29 0.10 10.82 6.40
C PRO A 29 -0.51 9.59 5.71
N ILE A 30 -1.34 8.83 6.47
CA ILE A 30 -1.91 7.54 6.06
C ILE A 30 -2.72 7.60 4.75
N ASN A 31 -3.26 8.77 4.42
CA ASN A 31 -4.05 9.01 3.22
C ASN A 31 -3.27 8.86 1.90
N PHE A 32 -1.96 9.08 1.93
CA PHE A 32 -1.12 9.04 0.72
C PHE A 32 -0.41 7.69 0.54
N ILE A 33 -0.42 6.83 1.56
CA ILE A 33 0.21 5.51 1.51
C ILE A 33 -0.31 4.65 0.34
N PRO A 34 -1.63 4.59 0.04
CA PRO A 34 -2.12 3.80 -1.10
C PRO A 34 -1.64 4.34 -2.46
N VAL A 35 -1.58 5.66 -2.61
CA VAL A 35 -1.11 6.31 -3.85
C VAL A 35 0.39 6.08 -4.02
N LEU A 36 1.16 6.21 -2.94
CA LEU A 36 2.58 5.91 -2.91
C LEU A 36 2.83 4.45 -3.31
N ALA A 37 2.08 3.51 -2.75
CA ALA A 37 2.24 2.09 -3.05
C ALA A 37 1.89 1.74 -4.49
N LEU A 38 0.86 2.36 -5.06
CA LEU A 38 0.53 2.21 -6.49
C LEU A 38 1.68 2.74 -7.38
N LEU A 39 2.22 3.93 -7.07
CA LEU A 39 3.33 4.52 -7.82
C LEU A 39 4.59 3.65 -7.72
N VAL A 40 4.96 3.21 -6.51
CA VAL A 40 6.11 2.32 -6.29
C VAL A 40 5.91 0.99 -7.04
N GLY A 41 4.71 0.41 -6.98
CA GLY A 41 4.36 -0.81 -7.69
C GLY A 41 4.48 -0.67 -9.21
N LEU A 42 3.99 0.43 -9.79
CA LEU A 42 4.11 0.70 -11.23
C LEU A 42 5.57 0.91 -11.66
N LEU A 43 6.35 1.67 -10.89
CA LEU A 43 7.76 1.90 -11.18
C LEU A 43 8.57 0.60 -11.14
N ILE A 44 8.31 -0.26 -10.14
CA ILE A 44 8.97 -1.56 -10.04
C ILE A 44 8.51 -2.50 -11.14
N GLY A 45 7.21 -2.55 -11.44
CA GLY A 45 6.69 -3.32 -12.57
C GLY A 45 7.33 -2.93 -13.90
N PHE A 46 7.50 -1.63 -14.13
CA PHE A 46 8.19 -1.11 -15.31
C PHE A 46 9.68 -1.47 -15.33
N ALA A 47 10.38 -1.23 -14.22
CA ALA A 47 11.81 -1.53 -14.07
C ALA A 47 12.11 -3.04 -14.07
N ALA A 48 11.09 -3.88 -13.91
CA ALA A 48 11.27 -5.32 -13.83
C ALA A 48 11.69 -5.97 -15.16
N GLN A 49 11.84 -5.23 -16.27
CA GLN A 49 12.20 -5.71 -17.63
C GLN A 49 13.15 -6.92 -17.69
N PRO A 50 14.28 -6.94 -16.98
CA PRO A 50 15.24 -8.04 -17.06
C PRO A 50 14.80 -9.33 -16.34
N PHE A 51 13.76 -9.31 -15.50
CA PHE A 51 13.38 -10.44 -14.63
C PHE A 51 12.22 -11.30 -15.16
N THR A 52 11.54 -10.88 -16.22
CA THR A 52 10.39 -11.62 -16.80
C THR A 52 10.17 -11.29 -18.27
N ASP A 53 9.59 -12.23 -19.01
CA ASP A 53 9.21 -12.06 -20.41
C ASP A 53 7.80 -11.45 -20.57
N LEU A 54 7.16 -11.06 -19.47
CA LEU A 54 5.87 -10.38 -19.52
C LEU A 54 5.96 -9.07 -20.30
N ASP A 55 4.99 -8.88 -21.21
CA ASP A 55 4.78 -7.62 -21.89
C ASP A 55 4.60 -6.46 -20.91
N TYR A 56 5.00 -5.26 -21.33
CA TYR A 56 5.05 -4.06 -20.49
C TYR A 56 3.70 -3.75 -19.84
N VAL A 57 2.59 -3.93 -20.58
CA VAL A 57 1.23 -3.73 -20.05
C VAL A 57 0.97 -4.69 -18.89
N ASN A 58 1.29 -5.97 -19.06
CA ASN A 58 1.06 -7.00 -18.04
C ASN A 58 1.94 -6.83 -16.80
N ARG A 59 3.16 -6.30 -16.97
CA ARG A 59 4.05 -5.98 -15.85
C ARG A 59 3.55 -4.80 -15.03
N LEU A 60 3.07 -3.75 -15.70
CA LEU A 60 2.48 -2.60 -15.04
C LEU A 60 1.25 -3.03 -14.23
N TRP A 61 0.40 -3.90 -14.79
CA TRP A 61 -0.70 -4.50 -14.04
C TRP A 61 -0.22 -5.34 -12.85
N ALA A 62 0.78 -6.20 -13.03
CA ALA A 62 1.31 -6.99 -11.93
C ALA A 62 1.88 -6.12 -10.80
N GLY A 63 2.66 -5.10 -11.15
CA GLY A 63 3.24 -4.16 -10.20
C GLY A 63 2.19 -3.29 -9.51
N GLY A 64 1.21 -2.77 -10.24
CA GLY A 64 0.11 -1.99 -9.69
C GLY A 64 -0.76 -2.80 -8.72
N LEU A 65 -1.12 -4.03 -9.11
CA LEU A 65 -1.87 -4.95 -8.24
C LEU A 65 -1.08 -5.30 -6.98
N ALA A 66 0.22 -5.60 -7.12
CA ALA A 66 1.10 -5.88 -6.00
C ALA A 66 1.25 -4.67 -5.06
N GLY A 67 1.33 -3.45 -5.61
CA GLY A 67 1.39 -2.21 -4.82
C GLY A 67 0.13 -1.94 -4.02
N LEU A 68 -1.05 -2.13 -4.62
CA LEU A 68 -2.32 -2.00 -3.89
C LEU A 68 -2.52 -3.11 -2.85
N ALA A 69 -2.09 -4.33 -3.16
CA ALA A 69 -2.08 -5.45 -2.24
C ALA A 69 -1.12 -5.23 -1.06
N ALA A 70 0.03 -4.60 -1.31
CA ALA A 70 1.07 -4.35 -0.31
C ALA A 70 0.59 -3.49 0.87
N THR A 71 -0.35 -2.58 0.65
CA THR A 71 -0.93 -1.73 1.70
C THR A 71 -2.25 -2.24 2.25
N GLY A 72 -2.75 -3.39 1.77
CA GLY A 72 -4.10 -3.85 2.11
C GLY A 72 -5.13 -2.76 1.82
N LEU A 73 -5.24 -2.32 0.55
CA LEU A 73 -6.01 -1.13 0.12
C LEU A 73 -7.35 -0.97 0.87
N PHE A 74 -8.08 -2.06 1.09
CA PHE A 74 -9.34 -2.07 1.82
C PHE A 74 -9.21 -1.65 3.30
N GLU A 75 -8.22 -2.14 4.03
CA GLU A 75 -7.96 -1.78 5.43
C GLU A 75 -7.46 -0.35 5.54
N CYS A 76 -6.53 0.05 4.67
CA CYS A 76 -6.04 1.43 4.60
C CYS A 76 -7.16 2.42 4.27
N VAL A 77 -8.15 2.05 3.47
CA VAL A 77 -9.32 2.89 3.19
C VAL A 77 -10.28 2.91 4.37
N LYS A 78 -10.56 1.78 5.01
CA LYS A 78 -11.49 1.67 6.15
C LYS A 78 -10.98 2.37 7.41
N GLN A 79 -9.67 2.32 7.70
CA GLN A 79 -9.07 3.09 8.80
C GLN A 79 -9.33 4.61 8.69
N ARG A 80 -9.72 5.10 7.50
CA ARG A 80 -10.04 6.51 7.26
C ARG A 80 -11.42 6.90 7.78
N GLU A 81 -12.32 5.95 8.02
CA GLU A 81 -13.70 6.22 8.45
C GLU A 81 -13.91 6.21 9.97
N GLY A 82 -12.91 5.83 10.78
CA GLY A 82 -13.13 5.78 12.22
C GLY A 82 -11.87 5.55 13.06
N GLN A 83 -11.21 6.65 13.43
CA GLN A 83 -10.62 6.74 14.77
C GLN A 83 -11.00 8.09 15.38
N PRO A 84 -11.88 8.12 16.41
CA PRO A 84 -11.80 9.18 17.39
C PRO A 84 -10.40 9.11 18.00
N LYS A 85 -9.72 10.25 18.10
CA LYS A 85 -8.46 10.35 18.83
C LYS A 85 -8.75 9.90 20.27
N GLU A 86 -8.16 8.80 20.69
CA GLU A 86 -8.19 8.40 22.09
C GLU A 86 -7.35 9.43 22.88
N GLY A 87 -8.08 10.40 23.43
CA GLY A 87 -7.57 11.63 24.02
C GLY A 87 -8.66 12.62 24.42
N GLU A 88 -9.94 12.21 24.45
CA GLU A 88 -10.98 12.95 25.16
C GLU A 88 -11.09 12.39 26.57
N PHE A 89 -10.21 12.86 27.45
CA PHE A 89 -10.47 12.81 28.88
C PHE A 89 -10.90 14.21 29.35
N LEU A 90 -11.95 14.18 30.19
CA LEU A 90 -12.39 15.18 31.18
C LEU A 90 -13.52 16.13 30.74
N ASN A 91 -14.77 15.79 31.11
CA ASN A 91 -15.48 16.44 32.23
C ASN A 91 -16.99 16.14 32.19
N GLY A 92 -17.40 15.02 32.79
CA GLY A 92 -18.81 14.68 32.92
C GLY A 92 -19.05 13.82 34.14
N LYS A 93 -18.95 14.44 35.32
CA LYS A 93 -19.70 14.10 36.54
C LYS A 93 -20.53 12.80 36.46
N ILE A 94 -20.26 11.86 37.37
CA ILE A 94 -21.36 11.25 38.12
C ILE A 94 -21.50 12.10 39.38
N ILE A 95 -22.44 13.05 39.33
CA ILE A 95 -23.10 13.51 40.55
C ILE A 95 -24.22 12.51 40.80
N GLU A 96 -24.22 12.01 42.02
CA GLU A 96 -25.07 10.98 42.64
C GLU A 96 -24.71 9.52 42.35
#